data_AF-H9H7D3-F1
#
_entry.id   AF-H9H7D3-F1
#
_cell.length_a   1.000
_cell.length_b   1.000
_cell.length_c   1.000
_cell.angle_alpha   90.00
_cell.angle_beta   90.00
_cell.angle_gamma   90.00
#
_symmetry.space_group_name_H-M   'P 1'
#
loop_
_entity.id
_entity.type
_entity.pdbx_description
1 polymer ?
#
loop_
_entity_poly.entity_id
_entity_poly.type
_entity_poly.pdbx_seq_one_letter_code
_entity_poly.pdbx_strand_id
1 'polypeptide(L)'
;MSMSSCYQHKLSEKLTILNDRGRGVLIRIYNIKKTCSDPKSKPPFLLEKSMESSVKYISKKFPNIDVRSSTQHLGPVHKEKVEIVRFLTNYYQSFVDVMEFRDHVYELLNTIDACQCHFDINLNFDFTRSYLDLIVTYTSVILLLSRIEDRRVLIGMYNCAFEMTQGHSDPSFARLGQMVLEYEHPLKKLIEEFGPHTKAVSGALLSLHFLFTRRNQGAEQWRSAQLLSLISAPPTMINPASSDTMACEYLSLEVMERWILIGFLLCHGCLNANPQCQKLWKLGLQGSLYITLIREEVLQVHKVTEDLFGSLKGYGKRVTDIKESKEYVVNNSGQFHWQRRQFLRIAVKELDTVLMDEPGLLGPKALLAFLALSFVRDEVNWLIRHAENVTKTKTPEDYVDPYIAELLFLLEEVRSLIQKHTKVIQRYHLQYLARFDALVLSDTIQNLSVCPEEESIIMSSFVSTLSSLNLKQVDTGEKFDFSGLRLDWFRLQTYTSVNKAPMHLYENPDLAKIMNLIVFHSRMLDSVEEILLPVGAVAQAVLADLQPPFPSLVVFQVVEESSFLTLDMLESCFPYVLLRNAYREVSRAFYLSRVPANAH
;
A
#
# COMPACT_ATOMS: atom_id res chain seq x y z
N MET A 1 -3.08 36.03 21.87
CA MET A 1 -4.37 35.32 21.76
C MET A 1 -4.08 33.84 21.77
N SER A 2 -4.78 33.01 22.56
CA SER A 2 -4.56 31.56 22.49
C SER A 2 -5.04 31.07 21.13
N MET A 3 -4.16 30.44 20.35
CA MET A 3 -4.55 29.77 19.10
C MET A 3 -5.77 28.87 19.37
N SER A 4 -6.73 28.84 18.44
CA SER A 4 -7.87 27.93 18.54
C SER A 4 -7.38 26.48 18.66
N SER A 5 -8.13 25.62 19.36
CA SER A 5 -7.68 24.26 19.68
C SER A 5 -7.36 23.42 18.44
N CYS A 6 -7.96 23.73 17.28
CA CYS A 6 -7.79 22.96 16.05
C CYS A 6 -6.35 22.99 15.52
N TYR A 7 -5.66 24.12 15.60
CA TYR A 7 -4.27 24.25 15.16
C TYR A 7 -3.28 23.50 16.08
N GLN A 8 -3.64 23.31 17.35
CA GLN A 8 -2.77 22.66 18.33
C GLN A 8 -2.76 21.13 18.20
N HIS A 9 -3.76 20.54 17.52
CA HIS A 9 -3.85 19.09 17.36
C HIS A 9 -2.77 18.49 16.45
N LYS A 10 -2.17 19.30 15.55
CA LYS A 10 -1.08 18.89 14.65
C LYS A 10 -1.41 17.61 13.87
N LEU A 11 -2.63 17.55 13.31
CA LEU A 11 -3.16 16.34 12.69
C LEU A 11 -2.31 15.89 11.50
N SER A 12 -1.83 16.82 10.66
CA SER A 12 -1.00 16.51 9.51
C SER A 12 0.36 15.94 9.93
N GLU A 13 1.01 16.51 10.94
CA GLU A 13 2.28 15.98 11.46
C GLU A 13 2.10 14.61 12.13
N LYS A 14 1.09 14.47 12.99
CA LYS A 14 0.80 13.19 13.66
C LYS A 14 0.50 12.10 12.63
N LEU A 15 -0.32 12.39 11.60
CA LEU A 15 -0.60 11.44 10.52
C LEU A 15 0.66 11.09 9.72
N THR A 16 1.50 12.07 9.38
CA THR A 16 2.73 11.84 8.63
C THR A 16 3.68 10.92 9.40
N ILE A 17 3.95 11.24 10.67
CA ILE A 17 4.86 10.48 11.53
C ILE A 17 4.33 9.08 11.80
N LEU A 18 3.04 8.94 12.14
CA LEU A 18 2.46 7.64 12.45
C LEU A 18 2.35 6.74 11.23
N ASN A 19 2.10 7.26 10.03
CA ASN A 19 2.11 6.45 8.82
C ASN A 19 3.50 5.88 8.53
N ASP A 20 4.55 6.70 8.65
CA ASP A 20 5.93 6.22 8.47
C ASP A 20 6.32 5.20 9.54
N ARG A 21 6.05 5.52 10.82
CA ARG A 21 6.27 4.60 11.94
C ARG A 21 5.52 3.28 11.75
N GLY A 22 4.26 3.33 11.32
CA GLY A 22 3.43 2.16 11.07
C GLY A 22 4.01 1.25 9.99
N ARG A 23 4.55 1.80 8.89
CA ARG A 23 5.26 1.04 7.86
C ARG A 23 6.48 0.32 8.44
N GLY A 24 7.29 1.03 9.23
CA GLY A 24 8.46 0.44 9.90
C GLY A 24 8.09 -0.67 10.90
N VAL A 25 7.01 -0.48 11.67
CA VAL A 25 6.47 -1.51 12.58
C VAL A 25 5.99 -2.73 11.79
N LEU A 26 5.22 -2.52 10.72
CA LEU A 26 4.69 -3.59 9.88
C LEU A 26 5.80 -4.46 9.27
N ILE A 27 6.86 -3.84 8.74
CA ILE A 27 8.03 -4.54 8.19
C ILE A 27 8.73 -5.40 9.25
N ARG A 28 8.90 -4.88 10.47
CA ARG A 28 9.55 -5.65 11.56
C ARG A 28 8.72 -6.82 12.01
N ILE A 29 7.41 -6.64 12.18
CA ILE A 29 6.49 -7.75 12.52
C ILE A 29 6.44 -8.78 11.40
N TYR A 30 6.45 -8.34 10.14
CA TYR A 30 6.60 -9.22 8.98
C TYR A 30 7.87 -10.08 9.06
N ASN A 31 9.02 -9.48 9.33
CA ASN A 31 10.29 -10.21 9.43
C ASN A 31 10.29 -11.19 10.61
N ILE A 32 9.74 -10.81 11.76
CA ILE A 32 9.59 -11.71 12.91
C ILE A 32 8.70 -12.90 12.53
N LYS A 33 7.56 -12.64 11.89
CA LYS A 33 6.65 -13.70 11.42
C LYS A 33 7.37 -14.67 10.49
N LYS A 34 8.06 -14.17 9.46
CA LYS A 34 8.80 -15.01 8.51
C LYS A 34 9.88 -15.84 9.20
N THR A 35 10.67 -15.20 10.06
CA THR A 35 11.75 -15.86 10.81
C THR A 35 11.22 -16.97 11.72
N CYS A 36 10.08 -16.75 12.38
CA CYS A 36 9.48 -17.73 13.28
C CYS A 36 8.71 -18.85 12.56
N SER A 37 8.27 -18.61 11.31
CA SER A 37 7.60 -19.61 10.48
C SER A 37 8.57 -20.57 9.78
N ASP A 38 9.81 -20.17 9.49
CA ASP A 38 10.82 -21.04 8.89
C ASP A 38 11.58 -21.84 9.96
N PRO A 39 11.50 -23.19 9.97
CA PRO A 39 12.23 -24.03 10.92
C PRO A 39 13.74 -23.82 10.96
N LYS A 40 14.35 -23.31 9.88
CA LYS A 40 15.80 -23.07 9.81
C LYS A 40 16.23 -21.78 10.51
N SER A 41 15.38 -20.75 10.49
CA SER A 41 15.67 -19.45 11.08
C SER A 41 14.98 -19.22 12.42
N LYS A 42 14.02 -20.09 12.79
CA LYS A 42 13.29 -20.01 14.06
C LYS A 42 14.27 -20.01 15.24
N PRO A 43 13.99 -19.23 16.30
CA PRO A 43 14.88 -19.18 17.46
C PRO A 43 15.19 -20.58 18.01
N PRO A 44 16.47 -20.97 18.17
CA PRO A 44 16.86 -22.37 18.45
C PRO A 44 16.19 -22.95 19.71
N PHE A 45 16.09 -22.14 20.77
CA PHE A 45 15.45 -22.53 22.02
C PHE A 45 13.94 -22.87 21.88
N LEU A 46 13.27 -22.51 20.78
CA LEU A 46 11.89 -22.98 20.52
C LEU A 46 11.84 -24.38 19.89
N LEU A 47 12.96 -24.88 19.36
CA LEU A 47 13.08 -26.19 18.70
C LEU A 47 13.72 -27.24 19.61
N GLU A 48 14.42 -26.80 20.66
CA GLU A 48 15.11 -27.69 21.58
C GLU A 48 14.16 -28.45 22.51
N LYS A 49 14.35 -29.78 22.60
CA LYS A 49 13.57 -30.65 23.50
C LYS A 49 13.70 -30.28 24.98
N SER A 50 14.86 -29.76 25.38
CA SER A 50 15.12 -29.26 26.75
C SER A 50 14.18 -28.12 27.14
N MET A 51 13.82 -27.27 26.19
CA MET A 51 13.00 -26.06 26.38
C MET A 51 11.48 -26.32 26.26
N GLU A 52 11.08 -27.49 25.77
CA GLU A 52 9.68 -27.81 25.47
C GLU A 52 8.74 -27.64 26.69
N SER A 53 9.20 -28.04 27.87
CA SER A 53 8.44 -27.89 29.11
C SER A 53 8.25 -26.42 29.51
N SER A 54 9.29 -25.60 29.35
CA SER A 54 9.26 -24.16 29.58
C SER A 54 8.33 -23.45 28.59
N VAL A 55 8.44 -23.77 27.30
CA VAL A 55 7.59 -23.22 26.22
C VAL A 55 6.11 -23.49 26.49
N LYS A 56 5.75 -24.73 26.82
CA LYS A 56 4.38 -25.12 27.16
C LYS A 56 3.87 -24.39 28.41
N TYR A 57 4.69 -24.29 29.44
CA TYR A 57 4.35 -23.59 30.68
C TYR A 57 4.09 -22.10 30.44
N ILE A 58 5.02 -21.42 29.76
CA ILE A 58 4.94 -19.99 29.42
C ILE A 58 3.70 -19.73 28.57
N SER A 59 3.48 -20.50 27.51
CA SER A 59 2.32 -20.34 26.62
C SER A 59 0.99 -20.45 27.37
N LYS A 60 0.88 -21.43 28.28
CA LYS A 60 -0.34 -21.68 29.07
C LYS A 60 -0.58 -20.63 30.16
N LYS A 61 0.48 -20.11 30.77
CA LYS A 61 0.39 -19.16 31.88
C LYS A 61 0.42 -17.69 31.45
N PHE A 62 0.75 -17.42 30.18
CA PHE A 62 0.82 -16.07 29.66
C PHE A 62 -0.48 -15.27 29.89
N PRO A 63 -0.41 -14.01 30.36
CA PRO A 63 0.78 -13.25 30.76
C PRO A 63 1.19 -13.46 32.23
N ASN A 64 0.39 -14.17 33.04
CA ASN A 64 0.60 -14.37 34.48
C ASN A 64 1.58 -15.53 34.77
N ILE A 65 2.86 -15.32 34.48
CA ILE A 65 3.92 -16.32 34.65
C ILE A 65 4.61 -16.12 36.00
N ASP A 66 4.59 -17.13 36.87
CA ASP A 66 5.29 -17.08 38.15
C ASP A 66 6.74 -17.59 38.01
N VAL A 67 7.67 -16.65 37.93
CA VAL A 67 9.10 -16.91 37.76
C VAL A 67 9.74 -17.51 39.01
N ARG A 68 9.22 -17.20 40.21
CA ARG A 68 9.85 -17.53 41.49
C ARG A 68 9.47 -18.93 41.99
N SER A 69 8.21 -19.32 41.83
CA SER A 69 7.71 -20.62 42.32
C SER A 69 7.88 -21.77 41.33
N SER A 70 8.04 -21.47 40.04
CA SER A 70 7.98 -22.47 38.96
C SER A 70 9.35 -22.89 38.41
N THR A 71 10.35 -22.96 39.29
CA THR A 71 11.74 -23.31 38.96
C THR A 71 11.88 -24.66 38.26
N GLN A 72 10.98 -25.63 38.54
CA GLN A 72 10.94 -26.93 37.86
C GLN A 72 10.64 -26.82 36.35
N HIS A 73 9.84 -25.84 35.93
CA HIS A 73 9.46 -25.64 34.54
C HIS A 73 10.35 -24.63 33.83
N LEU A 74 10.92 -23.67 34.57
CA LEU A 74 11.74 -22.59 34.03
C LEU A 74 13.26 -22.80 34.23
N GLY A 75 13.67 -23.95 34.76
CA GLY A 75 15.08 -24.30 34.94
C GLY A 75 15.93 -24.14 33.66
N PRO A 76 15.50 -24.64 32.49
CA PRO A 76 16.19 -24.42 31.22
C PRO A 76 16.33 -22.94 30.85
N VAL A 77 15.26 -22.15 31.00
CA VAL A 77 15.27 -20.69 30.79
C VAL A 77 16.25 -19.98 31.73
N HIS A 78 16.35 -20.42 32.98
CA HIS A 78 17.30 -19.85 33.94
C HIS A 78 18.76 -20.11 33.54
N LYS A 79 19.04 -21.30 33.00
CA LYS A 79 20.38 -21.70 32.56
C LYS A 79 20.87 -20.84 31.39
N GLU A 80 19.98 -20.47 30.47
CA GLU A 80 20.30 -19.75 29.24
C GLU A 80 19.81 -18.30 29.22
N LYS A 81 19.43 -17.74 30.38
CA LYS A 81 18.76 -16.43 30.48
C LYS A 81 19.49 -15.28 29.77
N VAL A 82 20.83 -15.27 29.80
CA VAL A 82 21.64 -14.22 29.14
C VAL A 82 21.53 -14.30 27.61
N GLU A 83 21.61 -15.51 27.06
CA GLU A 83 21.48 -15.76 25.61
C GLU A 83 20.04 -15.49 25.14
N ILE A 84 19.05 -15.90 25.92
CA ILE A 84 17.63 -15.64 25.62
C ILE A 84 17.35 -14.13 25.56
N VAL A 85 17.80 -13.37 26.56
CA VAL A 85 17.64 -11.91 26.56
C VAL A 85 18.34 -11.32 25.33
N ARG A 86 19.63 -11.65 25.12
CA ARG A 86 20.41 -11.15 23.97
C ARG A 86 19.72 -11.38 22.64
N PHE A 87 19.12 -12.56 22.43
CA PHE A 87 18.43 -12.90 21.19
C PHE A 87 17.07 -12.21 21.08
N LEU A 88 16.24 -12.27 22.13
CA LEU A 88 14.85 -11.82 22.08
C LEU A 88 14.65 -10.33 22.32
N THR A 89 15.65 -9.56 22.77
CA THR A 89 15.52 -8.11 23.00
C THR A 89 14.90 -7.39 21.80
N ASN A 90 15.41 -7.61 20.59
CA ASN A 90 14.91 -6.92 19.40
C ASN A 90 13.46 -7.31 19.04
N TYR A 91 13.08 -8.56 19.29
CA TYR A 91 11.73 -9.05 19.06
C TYR A 91 10.78 -8.44 20.09
N TYR A 92 11.16 -8.48 21.37
CA TYR A 92 10.40 -7.90 22.46
C TYR A 92 10.16 -6.40 22.24
N GLN A 93 11.21 -5.63 21.92
CA GLN A 93 11.07 -4.19 21.64
C GLN A 93 10.19 -3.92 20.41
N SER A 94 10.22 -4.79 19.40
CA SER A 94 9.31 -4.68 18.26
C SER A 94 7.85 -4.95 18.65
N PHE A 95 7.57 -5.85 19.60
CA PHE A 95 6.22 -6.04 20.15
C PHE A 95 5.78 -4.86 21.03
N VAL A 96 6.68 -4.28 21.83
CA VAL A 96 6.42 -3.03 22.58
C VAL A 96 6.08 -1.89 21.61
N ASP A 97 6.82 -1.77 20.52
CA ASP A 97 6.55 -0.75 19.50
C ASP A 97 5.19 -0.90 18.81
N VAL A 98 4.67 -2.14 18.66
CA VAL A 98 3.30 -2.36 18.18
C VAL A 98 2.28 -1.80 19.17
N MET A 99 2.50 -2.04 20.46
CA MET A 99 1.63 -1.53 21.52
C MET A 99 1.63 0.00 21.56
N GLU A 100 2.80 0.62 21.54
CA GLU A 100 2.91 2.08 21.52
C GLU A 100 2.30 2.67 20.25
N PHE A 101 2.58 2.07 19.08
CA PHE A 101 1.97 2.51 17.82
C PHE A 101 0.45 2.46 17.88
N ARG A 102 -0.13 1.36 18.38
CA ARG A 102 -1.57 1.21 18.61
C ARG A 102 -2.12 2.34 19.48
N ASP A 103 -1.48 2.63 20.61
CA ASP A 103 -1.95 3.66 21.54
C ASP A 103 -2.00 5.05 20.90
N HIS A 104 -0.95 5.43 20.16
CA HIS A 104 -0.91 6.71 19.46
C HIS A 104 -1.93 6.80 18.30
N VAL A 105 -2.13 5.70 17.57
CA VAL A 105 -3.18 5.63 16.54
C VAL A 105 -4.56 5.84 17.18
N TYR A 106 -4.84 5.13 18.27
CA TYR A 106 -6.13 5.24 18.96
C TYR A 106 -6.39 6.67 19.48
N GLU A 107 -5.39 7.32 20.08
CA GLU A 107 -5.48 8.73 20.49
C GLU A 107 -5.79 9.65 19.31
N LEU A 108 -5.10 9.46 18.19
CA LEU A 108 -5.30 10.29 16.99
C LEU A 108 -6.69 10.09 16.38
N LEU A 109 -7.17 8.85 16.27
CA LEU A 109 -8.52 8.56 15.75
C LEU A 109 -9.61 9.20 16.63
N ASN A 110 -9.47 9.12 17.96
CA ASN A 110 -10.39 9.80 18.88
C ASN A 110 -10.36 11.32 18.72
N THR A 111 -9.18 11.90 18.48
CA THR A 111 -9.03 13.34 18.23
C THR A 111 -9.75 13.74 16.93
N ILE A 112 -9.56 12.98 15.86
CA ILE A 112 -10.22 13.20 14.56
C ILE A 112 -11.75 13.15 14.69
N ASP A 113 -12.28 12.17 15.43
CA ASP A 113 -13.72 12.07 15.69
C ASP A 113 -14.25 13.26 16.49
N ALA A 114 -13.52 13.67 17.54
CA ALA A 114 -13.89 14.82 18.36
C ALA A 114 -13.90 16.12 17.55
N CYS A 115 -12.97 16.28 16.60
CA CYS A 115 -12.92 17.39 15.65
C CYS A 115 -14.01 17.31 14.56
N GLN A 116 -14.67 16.16 14.40
CA GLN A 116 -15.67 15.88 13.37
C GLN A 116 -15.15 16.25 11.97
N CYS A 117 -13.94 15.78 11.65
CA CYS A 117 -13.26 16.13 10.41
C CYS A 117 -14.04 15.69 9.16
N HIS A 118 -14.08 16.57 8.17
CA HIS A 118 -14.58 16.29 6.83
C HIS A 118 -13.48 15.64 5.98
N PHE A 119 -13.82 14.56 5.27
CA PHE A 119 -12.91 13.83 4.40
C PHE A 119 -13.50 13.74 2.99
N ASP A 120 -12.74 14.20 2.01
CA ASP A 120 -13.01 14.03 0.58
C ASP A 120 -11.69 13.89 -0.19
N ILE A 121 -11.44 12.70 -0.74
CA ILE A 121 -10.22 12.39 -1.49
C ILE A 121 -9.99 13.34 -2.67
N ASN A 122 -11.05 13.95 -3.22
CA ASN A 122 -10.96 14.85 -4.36
C ASN A 122 -10.60 16.29 -3.95
N LEU A 123 -10.70 16.61 -2.66
CA LEU A 123 -10.43 17.94 -2.10
C LEU A 123 -9.20 17.93 -1.20
N ASN A 124 -9.34 17.35 0.00
CA ASN A 124 -8.28 17.23 0.99
C ASN A 124 -7.55 15.89 0.84
N PHE A 125 -6.93 15.72 -0.33
CA PHE A 125 -6.30 14.48 -0.78
C PHE A 125 -5.31 13.92 0.25
N ASP A 126 -4.32 14.71 0.69
CA ASP A 126 -3.27 14.24 1.60
C ASP A 126 -3.85 13.85 2.97
N PHE A 127 -4.86 14.58 3.44
CA PHE A 127 -5.53 14.28 4.71
C PHE A 127 -6.34 12.99 4.64
N THR A 128 -7.20 12.86 3.62
CA THR A 128 -8.02 11.67 3.42
C THR A 128 -7.16 10.43 3.16
N ARG A 129 -6.16 10.55 2.28
CA ARG A 129 -5.20 9.47 1.99
C ARG A 129 -4.45 9.04 3.24
N SER A 130 -3.85 9.97 3.98
CA SER A 130 -3.04 9.64 5.17
C SER A 130 -3.88 9.02 6.29
N TYR A 131 -5.15 9.43 6.43
CA TYR A 131 -6.09 8.83 7.36
C TYR A 131 -6.41 7.38 6.99
N LEU A 132 -6.76 7.12 5.73
CA LEU A 132 -7.08 5.77 5.25
C LEU A 132 -5.85 4.84 5.27
N ASP A 133 -4.67 5.36 4.90
CA ASP A 133 -3.40 4.62 4.98
C ASP A 133 -3.07 4.22 6.42
N LEU A 134 -3.31 5.10 7.40
CA LEU A 134 -3.04 4.80 8.80
C LEU A 134 -3.94 3.68 9.32
N ILE A 135 -5.23 3.73 8.98
CA ILE A 135 -6.22 2.70 9.37
C ILE A 135 -5.86 1.33 8.79
N VAL A 136 -5.52 1.29 7.50
CA VAL A 136 -5.12 0.04 6.83
C VAL A 136 -3.80 -0.49 7.38
N THR A 137 -2.83 0.39 7.63
CA THR A 137 -1.53 0.01 8.21
C THR A 137 -1.72 -0.54 9.63
N TYR A 138 -2.49 0.14 10.47
CA TYR A 138 -2.82 -0.32 11.81
C TYR A 138 -3.48 -1.70 11.80
N THR A 139 -4.49 -1.88 10.96
CA THR A 139 -5.18 -3.16 10.81
C THR A 139 -4.23 -4.26 10.33
N SER A 140 -3.37 -3.95 9.36
CA SER A 140 -2.38 -4.89 8.84
C SER A 140 -1.37 -5.33 9.90
N VAL A 141 -0.91 -4.41 10.76
CA VAL A 141 -0.01 -4.70 11.88
C VAL A 141 -0.66 -5.68 12.86
N ILE A 142 -1.90 -5.40 13.28
CA ILE A 142 -2.62 -6.24 14.25
C ILE A 142 -2.93 -7.62 13.67
N LEU A 143 -3.37 -7.69 12.41
CA LEU A 143 -3.60 -8.97 11.74
C LEU A 143 -2.31 -9.77 11.61
N LEU A 144 -1.20 -9.14 11.25
CA LEU A 144 0.08 -9.85 11.11
C LEU A 144 0.65 -10.30 12.45
N LEU A 145 0.51 -9.49 13.50
CA LEU A 145 0.86 -9.89 14.87
C LEU A 145 0.12 -11.17 15.27
N SER A 146 -1.17 -11.27 14.96
CA SER A 146 -1.98 -12.46 15.28
C SER A 146 -1.53 -13.73 14.57
N ARG A 147 -0.88 -13.60 13.40
CA ARG A 147 -0.32 -14.70 12.60
C ARG A 147 1.03 -15.22 13.12
N ILE A 148 1.62 -14.55 14.11
CA ILE A 148 2.79 -15.07 14.81
C ILE A 148 2.30 -16.04 15.89
N GLU A 149 2.40 -17.34 15.61
CA GLU A 149 1.93 -18.41 16.49
C GLU A 149 2.63 -18.37 17.86
N ASP A 150 3.96 -18.23 17.86
CA ASP A 150 4.77 -18.25 19.08
C ASP A 150 4.81 -16.91 19.84
N ARG A 151 4.02 -15.89 19.47
CA ARG A 151 4.13 -14.53 20.04
C ARG A 151 4.07 -14.49 21.58
N ARG A 152 3.19 -15.29 22.19
CA ARG A 152 3.06 -15.38 23.66
C ARG A 152 4.34 -15.94 24.29
N VAL A 153 4.93 -16.94 23.64
CA VAL A 153 6.17 -17.58 24.10
C VAL A 153 7.34 -16.63 23.94
N LEU A 154 7.49 -15.96 22.79
CA LEU A 154 8.55 -14.99 22.56
C LEU A 154 8.54 -13.87 23.61
N ILE A 155 7.37 -13.29 23.87
CA ILE A 155 7.20 -12.19 24.83
C ILE A 155 7.40 -12.69 26.27
N GLY A 156 6.77 -13.83 26.62
CA GLY A 156 6.83 -14.39 27.97
C GLY A 156 8.22 -14.91 28.34
N MET A 157 8.91 -15.57 27.42
CA MET A 157 10.25 -16.10 27.62
C MET A 157 11.28 -15.00 27.81
N TYR A 158 11.20 -13.92 27.03
CA TYR A 158 12.01 -12.72 27.25
C TYR A 158 11.80 -12.17 28.66
N ASN A 159 10.55 -11.95 29.08
CA ASN A 159 10.27 -11.36 30.39
C ASN A 159 10.75 -12.26 31.54
N CYS A 160 10.58 -13.59 31.42
CA CYS A 160 11.09 -14.54 32.42
C CYS A 160 12.62 -14.43 32.54
N ALA A 161 13.35 -14.47 31.42
CA ALA A 161 14.80 -14.40 31.41
C ALA A 161 15.32 -13.03 31.89
N PHE A 162 14.62 -11.96 31.53
CA PHE A 162 14.90 -10.60 31.98
C PHE A 162 14.73 -10.47 33.49
N GLU A 163 13.60 -10.93 34.06
CA GLU A 163 13.35 -10.90 35.51
C GLU A 163 14.37 -11.73 36.28
N MET A 164 14.77 -12.90 35.76
CA MET A 164 15.83 -13.73 36.36
C MET A 164 17.23 -13.10 36.31
N THR A 165 17.41 -12.05 35.51
CA THR A 165 18.68 -11.33 35.34
C THR A 165 18.68 -10.01 36.12
N GLN A 166 17.59 -9.25 36.08
CA GLN A 166 17.46 -7.91 36.67
C GLN A 166 16.76 -7.91 38.04
N GLY A 167 16.07 -8.99 38.41
CA GLY A 167 15.33 -9.11 39.67
C GLY A 167 13.91 -8.51 39.65
N HIS A 168 13.49 -7.91 38.54
CA HIS A 168 12.14 -7.39 38.31
C HIS A 168 11.69 -7.63 36.86
N SER A 169 10.38 -7.69 36.63
CA SER A 169 9.79 -7.76 35.28
C SER A 169 10.04 -6.47 34.48
N ASP A 170 9.97 -6.56 33.15
CA ASP A 170 10.02 -5.40 32.27
C ASP A 170 8.76 -4.51 32.47
N PRO A 171 8.89 -3.17 32.56
CA PRO A 171 7.76 -2.27 32.80
C PRO A 171 6.62 -2.40 31.78
N SER A 172 6.94 -2.73 30.53
CA SER A 172 5.97 -2.83 29.44
C SER A 172 5.27 -4.19 29.39
N PHE A 173 5.77 -5.22 30.09
CA PHE A 173 5.29 -6.59 29.96
C PHE A 173 3.82 -6.75 30.31
N ALA A 174 3.35 -6.13 31.40
CA ALA A 174 1.96 -6.26 31.84
C ALA A 174 0.97 -5.71 30.79
N ARG A 175 1.25 -4.51 30.26
CA ARG A 175 0.42 -3.87 29.24
C ARG A 175 0.50 -4.63 27.90
N LEU A 176 1.71 -5.05 27.50
CA LEU A 176 1.92 -5.80 26.27
C LEU A 176 1.21 -7.16 26.32
N GLY A 177 1.32 -7.87 27.44
CA GLY A 177 0.64 -9.14 27.68
C GLY A 177 -0.88 -9.00 27.57
N GLN A 178 -1.44 -7.95 28.18
CA GLN A 178 -2.86 -7.64 28.11
C GLN A 178 -3.30 -7.33 26.66
N MET A 179 -2.55 -6.52 25.92
CA MET A 179 -2.83 -6.24 24.50
C MET A 179 -2.87 -7.53 23.67
N VAL A 180 -1.89 -8.43 23.87
CA VAL A 180 -1.82 -9.70 23.13
C VAL A 180 -3.02 -10.62 23.42
N LEU A 181 -3.58 -10.55 24.63
CA LEU A 181 -4.82 -11.27 24.97
C LEU A 181 -6.06 -10.63 24.31
N GLU A 182 -6.16 -9.29 24.33
CA GLU A 182 -7.29 -8.58 23.72
C GLU A 182 -7.41 -8.83 22.21
N TYR A 183 -6.27 -8.99 21.50
CA TYR A 183 -6.24 -9.36 20.08
C TYR A 183 -6.09 -10.87 19.84
N GLU A 184 -6.52 -11.73 20.77
CA GLU A 184 -6.64 -13.18 20.49
C GLU A 184 -7.59 -13.43 19.31
N HIS A 185 -8.66 -12.65 19.21
CA HIS A 185 -9.55 -12.58 18.05
C HIS A 185 -9.45 -11.18 17.40
N PRO A 186 -8.41 -10.92 16.59
CA PRO A 186 -8.03 -9.56 16.20
C PRO A 186 -9.15 -8.81 15.48
N LEU A 187 -9.86 -9.48 14.56
CA LEU A 187 -10.95 -8.86 13.81
C LEU A 187 -12.13 -8.45 14.69
N LYS A 188 -12.50 -9.29 15.68
CA LYS A 188 -13.59 -8.96 16.61
C LYS A 188 -13.23 -7.73 17.45
N LYS A 189 -12.01 -7.70 17.97
CA LYS A 189 -11.51 -6.54 18.74
C LYS A 189 -11.43 -5.28 17.88
N LEU A 190 -10.94 -5.39 16.65
CA LEU A 190 -10.82 -4.26 15.73
C LEU A 190 -12.19 -3.66 15.38
N ILE A 191 -13.22 -4.46 15.06
CA ILE A 191 -14.55 -3.90 14.76
C ILE A 191 -15.19 -3.22 15.97
N GLU A 192 -14.93 -3.71 17.19
CA GLU A 192 -15.39 -3.06 18.42
C GLU A 192 -14.69 -1.71 18.62
N GLU A 193 -13.37 -1.66 18.42
CA GLU A 193 -12.58 -0.43 18.53
C GLU A 193 -12.96 0.62 17.48
N PHE A 194 -13.29 0.20 16.26
CA PHE A 194 -13.68 1.10 15.18
C PHE A 194 -15.17 1.51 15.19
N GLY A 195 -15.96 0.97 16.13
CA GLY A 195 -17.37 1.33 16.30
C GLY A 195 -17.59 2.86 16.35
N PRO A 196 -16.94 3.60 17.27
CA PRO A 196 -17.05 5.06 17.37
C PRO A 196 -16.61 5.80 16.10
N HIS A 197 -15.61 5.28 15.40
CA HIS A 197 -14.99 5.89 14.21
C HIS A 197 -15.82 5.72 12.92
N THR A 198 -16.95 5.00 12.97
CA THR A 198 -17.74 4.61 11.78
C THR A 198 -18.11 5.79 10.88
N LYS A 199 -18.47 6.94 11.46
CA LYS A 199 -18.88 8.12 10.67
C LYS A 199 -17.72 8.70 9.86
N ALA A 200 -16.57 8.90 10.50
CA ALA A 200 -15.38 9.43 9.84
C ALA A 200 -14.85 8.49 8.76
N VAL A 201 -14.72 7.19 9.09
CA VAL A 201 -14.25 6.16 8.14
C VAL A 201 -15.19 6.05 6.94
N SER A 202 -16.50 5.88 7.18
CA SER A 202 -17.46 5.73 6.06
C SER A 202 -17.55 6.97 5.18
N GLY A 203 -17.44 8.18 5.76
CA GLY A 203 -17.36 9.43 4.99
C GLY A 203 -16.13 9.47 4.08
N ALA A 204 -14.95 9.19 4.62
CA ALA A 204 -13.71 9.12 3.86
C ALA A 204 -13.79 8.08 2.71
N LEU A 205 -14.31 6.88 2.99
CA LEU A 205 -14.46 5.83 1.98
C LEU A 205 -15.46 6.20 0.88
N LEU A 206 -16.59 6.83 1.22
CA LEU A 206 -17.59 7.21 0.23
C LEU A 206 -17.07 8.25 -0.76
N SER A 207 -16.14 9.11 -0.36
CA SER A 207 -15.49 10.05 -1.30
C SER A 207 -14.73 9.35 -2.44
N LEU A 208 -14.32 8.09 -2.23
CA LEU A 208 -13.67 7.26 -3.26
C LEU A 208 -14.65 6.76 -4.32
N HIS A 209 -15.97 6.82 -4.11
CA HIS A 209 -16.93 6.12 -4.97
C HIS A 209 -16.79 6.50 -6.45
N PHE A 210 -16.76 7.81 -6.74
CA PHE A 210 -16.61 8.31 -8.10
C PHE A 210 -15.25 7.92 -8.70
N LEU A 211 -14.17 8.18 -7.95
CA LEU A 211 -12.80 7.91 -8.39
C LEU A 211 -12.57 6.42 -8.65
N PHE A 212 -12.95 5.56 -7.70
CA PHE A 212 -12.79 4.12 -7.80
C PHE A 212 -13.59 3.55 -8.98
N THR A 213 -14.83 4.00 -9.18
CA THR A 213 -15.64 3.57 -10.33
C THR A 213 -15.00 4.01 -11.66
N ARG A 214 -14.51 5.25 -11.75
CA ARG A 214 -13.86 5.76 -12.97
C ARG A 214 -12.54 5.05 -13.28
N ARG A 215 -11.74 4.73 -12.26
CA ARG A 215 -10.44 4.08 -12.42
C ARG A 215 -10.55 2.56 -12.61
N ASN A 216 -11.61 1.94 -12.09
CA ASN A 216 -11.83 0.50 -12.19
C ASN A 216 -12.62 0.07 -13.44
N GLN A 217 -12.26 0.61 -14.61
CA GLN A 217 -12.93 0.32 -15.89
C GLN A 217 -12.26 -0.85 -16.64
N GLY A 218 -13.02 -1.56 -17.47
CA GLY A 218 -12.48 -2.66 -18.27
C GLY A 218 -11.67 -2.19 -19.48
N ALA A 219 -10.95 -3.13 -20.10
CA ALA A 219 -10.11 -2.85 -21.26
C ALA A 219 -10.91 -2.32 -22.47
N GLU A 220 -12.18 -2.71 -22.62
CA GLU A 220 -13.05 -2.19 -23.68
C GLU A 220 -13.38 -0.71 -23.46
N GLN A 221 -13.72 -0.32 -22.24
CA GLN A 221 -13.96 1.09 -21.91
C GLN A 221 -12.68 1.93 -22.05
N TRP A 222 -11.52 1.37 -21.68
CA TRP A 222 -10.23 2.02 -21.89
C TRP A 222 -9.92 2.23 -23.39
N ARG A 223 -10.24 1.24 -24.24
CA ARG A 223 -10.14 1.37 -25.70
C ARG A 223 -11.06 2.45 -26.24
N SER A 224 -12.33 2.44 -25.84
CA SER A 224 -13.31 3.45 -26.27
C SER A 224 -12.93 4.86 -25.85
N ALA A 225 -12.28 5.01 -24.69
CA ALA A 225 -11.78 6.29 -24.20
C ALA A 225 -10.39 6.68 -24.77
N GLN A 226 -9.76 5.82 -25.58
CA GLN A 226 -8.39 5.99 -26.09
C GLN A 226 -7.39 6.33 -24.98
N LEU A 227 -7.53 5.66 -23.83
CA LEU A 227 -6.76 5.91 -22.62
C LEU A 227 -5.24 5.80 -22.89
N LEU A 228 -4.47 6.76 -22.37
CA LEU A 228 -3.01 6.92 -22.57
C LEU A 228 -2.55 7.33 -23.98
N SER A 229 -3.42 7.38 -24.99
CA SER A 229 -2.99 7.72 -26.35
C SER A 229 -2.60 9.19 -26.48
N LEU A 230 -1.42 9.44 -27.05
CA LEU A 230 -0.95 10.79 -27.41
C LEU A 230 -1.34 11.21 -28.83
N ILE A 231 -1.68 10.24 -29.67
CA ILE A 231 -1.94 10.43 -31.10
C ILE A 231 -3.43 10.39 -31.46
N SER A 232 -4.31 10.13 -30.48
CA SER A 232 -5.77 10.16 -30.64
C SER A 232 -6.29 11.55 -31.03
N ALA A 233 -5.64 12.61 -30.54
CA ALA A 233 -5.96 13.99 -30.86
C ALA A 233 -4.66 14.81 -31.10
N PRO A 234 -4.03 14.69 -32.28
CA PRO A 234 -2.75 15.35 -32.57
C PRO A 234 -2.70 16.87 -32.27
N PRO A 235 -3.79 17.65 -32.50
CA PRO A 235 -3.78 19.09 -32.16
C PRO A 235 -3.59 19.40 -30.67
N THR A 236 -3.90 18.46 -29.76
CA THR A 236 -3.80 18.66 -28.30
C THR A 236 -2.54 18.03 -27.71
N MET A 237 -1.63 17.55 -28.57
CA MET A 237 -0.38 16.89 -28.15
C MET A 237 0.52 17.80 -27.32
N ILE A 238 0.52 19.11 -27.57
CA ILE A 238 1.28 20.10 -26.79
C ILE A 238 0.54 20.62 -25.55
N ASN A 239 -0.77 20.35 -25.44
CA ASN A 239 -1.56 20.82 -24.30
C ASN A 239 -1.18 20.03 -23.04
N PRO A 240 -1.07 20.67 -21.87
CA PRO A 240 -0.85 19.95 -20.63
C PRO A 240 -1.97 18.94 -20.38
N ALA A 241 -1.60 17.72 -19.99
CA ALA A 241 -2.55 16.76 -19.46
C ALA A 241 -2.96 17.21 -18.05
N SER A 242 -4.22 17.63 -17.90
CA SER A 242 -4.76 18.13 -16.63
C SER A 242 -5.99 17.34 -16.20
N SER A 243 -6.29 17.42 -14.91
CA SER A 243 -7.47 16.85 -14.26
C SER A 243 -7.86 17.73 -13.08
N ASP A 244 -9.15 17.85 -12.81
CA ASP A 244 -9.66 18.48 -11.58
C ASP A 244 -9.21 17.72 -10.31
N THR A 245 -8.74 16.49 -10.46
CA THR A 245 -8.31 15.61 -9.36
C THR A 245 -6.88 15.10 -9.59
N MET A 246 -5.93 15.97 -9.93
CA MET A 246 -4.55 15.60 -10.29
C MET A 246 -3.91 14.57 -9.35
N ALA A 247 -4.00 14.79 -8.04
CA ALA A 247 -3.41 13.91 -7.04
C ALA A 247 -4.00 12.49 -7.05
N CYS A 248 -5.24 12.34 -7.52
CA CYS A 248 -5.96 11.07 -7.61
C CYS A 248 -5.63 10.26 -8.88
N GLU A 249 -5.12 10.90 -9.95
CA GLU A 249 -4.95 10.24 -11.24
C GLU A 249 -3.92 9.11 -11.18
N TYR A 250 -2.83 9.31 -10.44
CA TYR A 250 -1.78 8.30 -10.26
C TYR A 250 -1.88 7.56 -8.92
N LEU A 251 -2.98 7.73 -8.19
CA LEU A 251 -3.27 6.91 -7.02
C LEU A 251 -3.51 5.45 -7.46
N SER A 252 -2.84 4.52 -6.77
CA SER A 252 -2.95 3.08 -7.05
C SER A 252 -4.37 2.57 -6.83
N LEU A 253 -4.87 1.79 -7.79
CA LEU A 253 -6.15 1.11 -7.69
C LEU A 253 -6.16 0.06 -6.58
N GLU A 254 -5.04 -0.66 -6.40
CA GLU A 254 -4.86 -1.65 -5.33
C GLU A 254 -4.96 -0.98 -3.95
N VAL A 255 -4.36 0.19 -3.80
CA VAL A 255 -4.43 0.95 -2.54
C VAL A 255 -5.87 1.37 -2.22
N MET A 256 -6.61 1.90 -3.21
CA MET A 256 -8.02 2.25 -3.03
C MET A 256 -8.89 1.03 -2.71
N GLU A 257 -8.70 -0.08 -3.42
CA GLU A 257 -9.40 -1.34 -3.17
C GLU A 257 -9.15 -1.82 -1.72
N ARG A 258 -7.91 -1.75 -1.25
CA ARG A 258 -7.52 -2.13 0.11
C ARG A 258 -8.16 -1.22 1.16
N TRP A 259 -8.19 0.10 0.93
CA TRP A 259 -8.91 1.04 1.81
C TRP A 259 -10.39 0.70 1.90
N ILE A 260 -11.06 0.47 0.76
CA ILE A 260 -12.49 0.13 0.68
C ILE A 260 -12.78 -1.16 1.45
N LEU A 261 -12.02 -2.22 1.17
CA LEU A 261 -12.30 -3.55 1.72
C LEU A 261 -12.01 -3.62 3.22
N ILE A 262 -10.86 -3.13 3.67
CA ILE A 262 -10.51 -3.12 5.10
C ILE A 262 -11.35 -2.08 5.85
N GLY A 263 -11.54 -0.89 5.30
CA GLY A 263 -12.31 0.17 5.94
C GLY A 263 -13.76 -0.25 6.21
N PHE A 264 -14.46 -0.82 5.22
CA PHE A 264 -15.83 -1.32 5.42
C PHE A 264 -15.91 -2.60 6.25
N LEU A 265 -14.83 -3.39 6.33
CA LEU A 265 -14.74 -4.50 7.28
C LEU A 265 -14.77 -3.97 8.73
N LEU A 266 -14.06 -2.87 9.00
CA LEU A 266 -13.98 -2.24 10.32
C LEU A 266 -15.27 -1.48 10.68
N CYS A 267 -15.81 -0.68 9.76
CA CYS A 267 -17.02 0.12 9.98
C CYS A 267 -18.30 -0.54 9.43
N HIS A 268 -18.41 -1.86 9.60
CA HIS A 268 -19.40 -2.72 8.94
C HIS A 268 -20.88 -2.31 9.15
N GLY A 269 -21.21 -1.60 10.23
CA GLY A 269 -22.57 -1.12 10.49
C GLY A 269 -23.14 -0.23 9.36
N CYS A 270 -22.27 0.53 8.69
CA CYS A 270 -22.70 1.41 7.59
C CYS A 270 -23.17 0.64 6.34
N LEU A 271 -22.78 -0.62 6.16
CA LEU A 271 -23.19 -1.46 5.02
C LEU A 271 -24.68 -1.84 5.05
N ASN A 272 -25.30 -1.79 6.23
CA ASN A 272 -26.74 -1.98 6.37
C ASN A 272 -27.51 -0.66 6.37
N ALA A 273 -26.88 0.42 6.85
CA ALA A 273 -27.51 1.73 6.97
C ALA A 273 -27.47 2.56 5.67
N ASN A 274 -26.44 2.41 4.84
CA ASN A 274 -26.22 3.23 3.66
C ASN A 274 -26.01 2.37 2.39
N PRO A 275 -26.95 2.40 1.42
CA PRO A 275 -26.83 1.67 0.16
C PRO A 275 -25.60 2.03 -0.67
N GLN A 276 -25.11 3.27 -0.59
CA GLN A 276 -23.90 3.69 -1.32
C GLN A 276 -22.64 3.04 -0.75
N CYS A 277 -22.56 2.86 0.58
CA CYS A 277 -21.49 2.11 1.23
C CYS A 277 -21.52 0.66 0.75
N GLN A 278 -22.70 0.03 0.76
CA GLN A 278 -22.88 -1.33 0.28
C GLN A 278 -22.45 -1.47 -1.19
N LYS A 279 -22.86 -0.53 -2.05
CA LYS A 279 -22.51 -0.55 -3.48
C LYS A 279 -21.00 -0.45 -3.69
N LEU A 280 -20.34 0.50 -3.03
CA LEU A 280 -18.88 0.67 -3.14
C LEU A 280 -18.13 -0.56 -2.62
N TRP A 281 -18.57 -1.11 -1.49
CA TRP A 281 -17.99 -2.32 -0.92
C TRP A 281 -18.15 -3.53 -1.86
N LYS A 282 -19.33 -3.72 -2.47
CA LYS A 282 -19.54 -4.78 -3.49
C LYS A 282 -18.63 -4.59 -4.70
N LEU A 283 -18.43 -3.37 -5.18
CA LEU A 283 -17.48 -3.09 -6.26
C LEU A 283 -16.05 -3.51 -5.88
N GLY A 284 -15.62 -3.24 -4.64
CA GLY A 284 -14.33 -3.70 -4.13
C GLY A 284 -14.25 -5.23 -4.01
N LEU A 285 -15.30 -5.88 -3.50
CA LEU A 285 -15.36 -7.34 -3.41
C LEU A 285 -15.29 -8.02 -4.78
N GLN A 286 -15.83 -7.36 -5.81
CA GLN A 286 -15.84 -7.88 -7.18
C GLN A 286 -14.50 -7.70 -7.93
N GLY A 287 -13.52 -7.00 -7.34
CA GLY A 287 -12.19 -6.80 -7.95
C GLY A 287 -11.23 -7.95 -7.67
N SER A 288 -10.99 -8.27 -6.38
CA SER A 288 -9.94 -9.20 -5.97
C SER A 288 -10.41 -10.30 -5.00
N LEU A 289 -9.83 -11.51 -5.10
CA LEU A 289 -10.00 -12.57 -4.10
C LEU A 289 -9.09 -12.36 -2.89
N TYR A 290 -7.91 -11.80 -3.15
CA TYR A 290 -6.85 -11.56 -2.18
C TYR A 290 -6.41 -10.10 -2.25
N ILE A 291 -6.16 -9.48 -1.10
CA ILE A 291 -5.49 -8.17 -1.00
C ILE A 291 -4.18 -8.31 -0.21
N THR A 292 -3.24 -7.42 -0.48
CA THR A 292 -1.93 -7.44 0.19
C THR A 292 -2.01 -6.75 1.54
N LEU A 293 -1.58 -7.43 2.61
CA LEU A 293 -1.30 -6.79 3.90
C LEU A 293 0.09 -6.16 3.86
N ILE A 294 1.10 -6.97 3.50
CA ILE A 294 2.47 -6.55 3.24
C ILE A 294 3.16 -7.61 2.40
N ARG A 295 3.84 -7.21 1.31
CA ARG A 295 4.59 -8.12 0.42
C ARG A 295 3.70 -9.31 -0.01
N GLU A 296 4.12 -10.54 0.26
CA GLU A 296 3.41 -11.79 -0.03
C GLU A 296 2.37 -12.18 1.05
N GLU A 297 2.32 -11.50 2.19
CA GLU A 297 1.29 -11.74 3.18
C GLU A 297 -0.04 -11.14 2.71
N VAL A 298 -0.97 -12.02 2.36
CA VAL A 298 -2.27 -11.66 1.82
C VAL A 298 -3.42 -11.86 2.81
N LEU A 299 -4.55 -11.21 2.54
CA LEU A 299 -5.83 -11.45 3.19
C LEU A 299 -6.82 -12.03 2.17
N GLN A 300 -7.41 -13.20 2.46
CA GLN A 300 -8.47 -13.78 1.64
C GLN A 300 -9.81 -13.12 1.98
N VAL A 301 -10.12 -12.05 1.26
CA VAL A 301 -11.16 -11.07 1.61
C VAL A 301 -12.52 -11.72 1.85
N HIS A 302 -13.00 -12.50 0.89
CA HIS A 302 -14.32 -13.11 0.94
C HIS A 302 -14.47 -14.07 2.14
N LYS A 303 -13.47 -14.94 2.36
CA LYS A 303 -13.51 -15.90 3.47
C LYS A 303 -13.51 -15.17 4.81
N VAL A 304 -12.57 -14.25 5.00
CA VAL A 304 -12.42 -13.50 6.25
C VAL A 304 -13.69 -12.70 6.58
N THR A 305 -14.27 -12.07 5.56
CA THR A 305 -15.47 -11.25 5.75
C THR A 305 -16.72 -12.10 5.96
N GLU A 306 -16.84 -13.24 5.26
CA GLU A 306 -17.91 -14.23 5.46
C GLU A 306 -17.87 -14.81 6.87
N ASP A 307 -16.71 -15.25 7.35
CA ASP A 307 -16.53 -15.81 8.70
C ASP A 307 -16.89 -14.78 9.78
N LEU A 308 -16.46 -13.53 9.61
CA LEU A 308 -16.78 -12.46 10.55
C LEU A 308 -18.28 -12.15 10.54
N PHE A 309 -18.86 -11.84 9.38
CA PHE A 309 -20.25 -11.40 9.28
C PHE A 309 -21.23 -12.55 9.57
N GLY A 310 -20.86 -13.80 9.28
CA GLY A 310 -21.63 -14.97 9.66
C GLY A 310 -21.76 -15.14 11.18
N SER A 311 -20.81 -14.63 11.96
CA SER A 311 -20.87 -14.63 13.42
C SER A 311 -21.71 -13.49 14.01
N LEU A 312 -22.08 -12.49 13.19
CA LEU A 312 -22.82 -11.29 13.62
C LEU A 312 -24.32 -11.41 13.34
N LYS A 313 -25.15 -11.00 14.31
CA LYS A 313 -26.61 -10.95 14.11
C LYS A 313 -26.99 -9.83 13.13
N GLY A 314 -27.93 -10.13 12.23
CA GLY A 314 -28.44 -9.15 11.26
C GLY A 314 -27.65 -9.02 9.94
N TYR A 315 -26.59 -9.81 9.75
CA TYR A 315 -25.72 -9.73 8.57
C TYR A 315 -26.01 -10.79 7.49
N GLY A 316 -27.09 -11.57 7.62
CA GLY A 316 -27.43 -12.64 6.67
C GLY A 316 -27.47 -12.19 5.21
N LYS A 317 -28.06 -11.02 4.93
CA LYS A 317 -28.07 -10.44 3.56
C LYS A 317 -26.68 -10.06 3.06
N ARG A 318 -25.79 -9.62 3.95
CA ARG A 318 -24.40 -9.25 3.60
C ARG A 318 -23.55 -10.49 3.37
N VAL A 319 -23.80 -11.57 4.10
CA VAL A 319 -23.21 -12.88 3.80
C VAL A 319 -23.60 -13.36 2.41
N THR A 320 -24.86 -13.17 1.99
CA THR A 320 -25.29 -13.45 0.62
C THR A 320 -24.53 -12.60 -0.41
N ASP A 321 -24.42 -11.28 -0.20
CA ASP A 321 -23.64 -10.41 -1.10
C ASP A 321 -22.18 -10.88 -1.25
N ILE A 322 -21.55 -11.34 -0.16
CA ILE A 322 -20.16 -11.83 -0.18
C ILE A 322 -20.06 -13.08 -1.04
N LYS A 323 -21.00 -14.02 -0.92
CA LYS A 323 -21.03 -15.25 -1.71
C LYS A 323 -21.24 -14.96 -3.20
N GLU A 324 -22.19 -14.09 -3.53
CA GLU A 324 -22.42 -13.65 -4.91
C GLU A 324 -21.19 -12.94 -5.49
N SER A 325 -20.57 -12.05 -4.72
CA SER A 325 -19.37 -11.33 -5.17
C SER A 325 -18.20 -12.29 -5.37
N LYS A 326 -18.02 -13.27 -4.46
CA LYS A 326 -16.99 -14.31 -4.59
C LYS A 326 -17.18 -15.13 -5.86
N GLU A 327 -18.41 -15.56 -6.14
CA GLU A 327 -18.73 -16.31 -7.35
C GLU A 327 -18.46 -15.47 -8.61
N TYR A 328 -18.83 -14.19 -8.59
CA TYR A 328 -18.50 -13.26 -9.67
C TYR A 328 -16.99 -13.16 -9.90
N VAL A 329 -16.18 -12.93 -8.85
CA VAL A 329 -14.73 -12.77 -9.00
C VAL A 329 -14.09 -14.03 -9.55
N VAL A 330 -14.46 -15.21 -9.02
CA VAL A 330 -13.91 -16.51 -9.48
C VAL A 330 -14.17 -16.72 -10.97
N ASN A 331 -15.30 -16.26 -11.49
CA ASN A 331 -15.69 -16.48 -12.89
C ASN A 331 -15.23 -15.37 -13.86
N ASN A 332 -14.98 -14.14 -13.39
CA ASN A 332 -14.80 -12.98 -14.27
C ASN A 332 -13.47 -12.23 -14.08
N SER A 333 -12.92 -12.21 -12.86
CA SER A 333 -11.80 -11.30 -12.54
C SER A 333 -10.50 -11.69 -13.27
N GLY A 334 -10.23 -12.99 -13.43
CA GLY A 334 -9.10 -13.49 -14.21
C GLY A 334 -9.04 -12.90 -15.63
N GLN A 335 -10.09 -13.15 -16.41
CA GLN A 335 -10.22 -12.63 -17.77
C GLN A 335 -10.21 -11.09 -17.81
N PHE A 336 -10.87 -10.42 -16.87
CA PHE A 336 -10.92 -8.96 -16.80
C PHE A 336 -9.53 -8.33 -16.70
N HIS A 337 -8.70 -8.82 -15.77
CA HIS A 337 -7.33 -8.34 -15.59
C HIS A 337 -6.41 -8.76 -16.74
N TRP A 338 -6.60 -9.97 -17.29
CA TRP A 338 -5.89 -10.39 -18.49
C TRP A 338 -6.11 -9.41 -19.67
N GLN A 339 -7.36 -9.02 -19.94
CA GLN A 339 -7.67 -8.06 -21.01
C GLN A 339 -7.06 -6.68 -20.76
N ARG A 340 -6.98 -6.22 -19.50
CA ARG A 340 -6.30 -4.97 -19.15
C ARG A 340 -4.81 -5.02 -19.46
N ARG A 341 -4.13 -6.12 -19.13
CA ARG A 341 -2.70 -6.31 -19.47
C ARG A 341 -2.46 -6.29 -20.97
N GLN A 342 -3.34 -6.92 -21.76
CA GLN A 342 -3.28 -6.84 -23.24
C GLN A 342 -3.38 -5.40 -23.74
N PHE A 343 -4.34 -4.63 -23.22
CA PHE A 343 -4.49 -3.22 -23.58
C PHE A 343 -3.26 -2.39 -23.20
N LEU A 344 -2.77 -2.55 -21.97
CA LEU A 344 -1.64 -1.78 -21.46
C LEU A 344 -0.36 -2.04 -22.25
N ARG A 345 -0.09 -3.28 -22.70
CA ARG A 345 1.06 -3.55 -23.58
C ARG A 345 1.04 -2.66 -24.83
N ILE A 346 -0.10 -2.53 -25.49
CA ILE A 346 -0.23 -1.73 -26.70
C ILE A 346 -0.16 -0.23 -26.37
N ALA A 347 -0.96 0.22 -25.41
CA ALA A 347 -1.09 1.64 -25.08
C ALA A 347 0.20 2.22 -24.50
N VAL A 348 0.90 1.47 -23.63
CA VAL A 348 2.16 1.92 -23.02
C VAL A 348 3.30 1.89 -24.04
N LYS A 349 3.32 0.91 -24.96
CA LYS A 349 4.30 0.87 -26.06
C LYS A 349 4.15 2.05 -27.02
N GLU A 350 2.92 2.43 -27.37
CA GLU A 350 2.65 3.64 -28.15
C GLU A 350 3.14 4.89 -27.41
N LEU A 351 2.76 5.03 -26.13
CA LEU A 351 3.16 6.15 -25.29
C LEU A 351 4.68 6.27 -25.19
N ASP A 352 5.36 5.18 -24.87
CA ASP A 352 6.82 5.09 -24.75
C ASP A 352 7.52 5.48 -26.05
N THR A 353 7.08 4.92 -27.18
CA THR A 353 7.65 5.21 -28.51
C THR A 353 7.55 6.69 -28.86
N VAL A 354 6.39 7.31 -28.61
CA VAL A 354 6.17 8.74 -28.89
C VAL A 354 7.00 9.64 -27.96
N LEU A 355 7.09 9.30 -26.67
CA LEU A 355 7.91 10.05 -25.71
C LEU A 355 9.41 9.90 -25.96
N MET A 356 9.84 8.75 -26.49
CA MET A 356 11.22 8.52 -26.92
C MET A 356 11.58 9.37 -28.14
N ASP A 357 10.69 9.45 -29.13
CA ASP A 357 10.86 10.26 -30.34
C ASP A 357 10.86 11.76 -30.03
N GLU A 358 9.93 12.19 -29.17
CA GLU A 358 9.78 13.59 -28.76
C GLU A 358 9.82 13.77 -27.23
N PRO A 359 11.02 13.73 -26.60
CA PRO A 359 11.17 13.86 -25.15
C PRO A 359 10.65 15.17 -24.56
N GLY A 360 10.50 16.21 -25.39
CA GLY A 360 9.88 17.49 -25.01
C GLY A 360 8.44 17.32 -24.49
N LEU A 361 7.73 16.29 -24.94
CA LEU A 361 6.37 15.98 -24.51
C LEU A 361 6.30 15.53 -23.04
N LEU A 362 7.40 15.08 -22.44
CA LEU A 362 7.45 14.73 -21.02
C LEU A 362 7.12 15.92 -20.11
N GLY A 363 7.28 17.17 -20.56
CA GLY A 363 6.77 18.34 -19.85
C GLY A 363 5.24 18.33 -19.73
N PRO A 364 4.50 18.60 -20.82
CA PRO A 364 3.05 18.66 -20.80
C PRO A 364 2.35 17.32 -20.51
N LYS A 365 3.00 16.18 -20.75
CA LYS A 365 2.40 14.84 -20.66
C LYS A 365 2.99 13.96 -19.54
N ALA A 366 3.76 14.53 -18.62
CA ALA A 366 4.28 13.82 -17.44
C ALA A 366 3.22 12.96 -16.74
N LEU A 367 2.01 13.51 -16.57
CA LEU A 367 0.87 12.82 -15.95
C LEU A 367 0.55 11.47 -16.61
N LEU A 368 0.55 11.41 -17.95
CA LEU A 368 0.23 10.18 -18.68
C LEU A 368 1.30 9.11 -18.47
N ALA A 369 2.57 9.50 -18.38
CA ALA A 369 3.65 8.58 -18.06
C ALA A 369 3.48 7.98 -16.65
N PHE A 370 3.20 8.80 -15.63
CA PHE A 370 2.94 8.28 -14.27
C PHE A 370 1.66 7.45 -14.19
N LEU A 371 0.63 7.80 -14.96
CA LEU A 371 -0.60 7.02 -15.04
C LEU A 371 -0.35 5.64 -15.66
N ALA A 372 0.42 5.57 -16.75
CA ALA A 372 0.86 4.32 -17.37
C ALA A 372 1.62 3.45 -16.36
N LEU A 373 2.64 4.01 -15.70
CA LEU A 373 3.41 3.30 -14.67
C LEU A 373 2.50 2.80 -13.54
N SER A 374 1.52 3.59 -13.11
CA SER A 374 0.58 3.18 -12.07
C SER A 374 -0.28 2.00 -12.50
N PHE A 375 -0.86 2.04 -13.71
CA PHE A 375 -1.71 0.95 -14.19
C PHE A 375 -0.94 -0.33 -14.40
N VAL A 376 0.24 -0.25 -15.00
CA VAL A 376 1.09 -1.43 -15.19
C VAL A 376 1.46 -2.07 -13.86
N ARG A 377 1.94 -1.26 -12.90
CA ARG A 377 2.29 -1.71 -11.56
C ARG A 377 1.13 -2.41 -10.86
N ASP A 378 -0.08 -1.82 -10.93
CA ASP A 378 -1.26 -2.37 -10.26
C ASP A 378 -1.67 -3.73 -10.88
N GLU A 379 -1.66 -3.87 -12.21
CA GLU A 379 -1.99 -5.13 -12.90
C GLU A 379 -0.94 -6.22 -12.69
N VAL A 380 0.35 -5.86 -12.66
CA VAL A 380 1.45 -6.80 -12.34
C VAL A 380 1.31 -7.33 -10.91
N ASN A 381 1.14 -6.43 -9.94
CA ASN A 381 0.97 -6.83 -8.53
C ASN A 381 -0.30 -7.66 -8.32
N TRP A 382 -1.38 -7.34 -9.02
CA TRP A 382 -2.61 -8.14 -8.99
C TRP A 382 -2.34 -9.56 -9.50
N LEU A 383 -1.64 -9.70 -10.63
CA LEU A 383 -1.34 -11.00 -11.23
C LEU A 383 -0.49 -11.87 -10.30
N ILE A 384 0.63 -11.35 -9.79
CA ILE A 384 1.55 -12.09 -8.92
C ILE A 384 0.80 -12.64 -7.71
N ARG A 385 0.07 -11.75 -7.02
CA ARG A 385 -0.69 -12.11 -5.83
C ARG A 385 -1.71 -13.21 -6.12
N HIS A 386 -2.43 -13.12 -7.23
CA HIS A 386 -3.47 -14.11 -7.55
C HIS A 386 -2.88 -15.41 -8.11
N ALA A 387 -1.82 -15.36 -8.91
CA ALA A 387 -1.15 -16.55 -9.43
C ALA A 387 -0.59 -17.44 -8.30
N GLU A 388 -0.05 -16.84 -7.24
CA GLU A 388 0.46 -17.59 -6.09
C GLU A 388 -0.64 -18.20 -5.21
N ASN A 389 -1.78 -17.52 -5.09
CA ASN A 389 -2.80 -17.87 -4.09
C ASN A 389 -4.03 -18.60 -4.68
N VAL A 390 -4.31 -18.44 -5.98
CA VAL A 390 -5.41 -19.09 -6.69
C VAL A 390 -4.93 -20.44 -7.25
N THR A 391 -4.90 -21.46 -6.40
CA THR A 391 -4.43 -22.80 -6.78
C THR A 391 -5.52 -23.70 -7.38
N LYS A 392 -6.79 -23.33 -7.25
CA LYS A 392 -7.94 -24.09 -7.73
C LYS A 392 -8.90 -23.18 -8.50
N THR A 393 -8.82 -23.22 -9.81
CA THR A 393 -9.70 -22.50 -10.72
C THR A 393 -9.99 -23.34 -11.97
N LYS A 394 -11.10 -23.04 -12.65
CA LYS A 394 -11.43 -23.64 -13.95
C LYS A 394 -10.68 -22.99 -15.11
N THR A 395 -10.15 -21.79 -14.91
CA THR A 395 -9.42 -21.00 -15.91
C THR A 395 -8.00 -20.64 -15.41
N PRO A 396 -7.12 -21.63 -15.16
CA PRO A 396 -5.76 -21.37 -14.70
C PRO A 396 -4.96 -20.48 -15.66
N GLU A 397 -5.27 -20.52 -16.96
CA GLU A 397 -4.67 -19.70 -18.01
C GLU A 397 -4.87 -18.18 -17.80
N ASP A 398 -5.95 -17.74 -17.13
CA ASP A 398 -6.19 -16.31 -16.87
C ASP A 398 -5.19 -15.71 -15.88
N TYR A 399 -4.57 -16.57 -15.05
CA TYR A 399 -3.62 -16.22 -13.99
C TYR A 399 -2.16 -16.44 -14.42
N VAL A 400 -1.94 -16.72 -15.70
CA VAL A 400 -0.62 -16.80 -16.31
C VAL A 400 -0.56 -15.78 -17.44
N ASP A 401 0.51 -15.00 -17.51
CA ASP A 401 0.73 -14.09 -18.63
C ASP A 401 2.12 -14.34 -19.21
N PRO A 402 2.21 -15.01 -20.38
CA PRO A 402 3.50 -15.27 -21.01
C PRO A 402 4.21 -13.97 -21.42
N TYR A 403 3.48 -12.89 -21.67
CA TYR A 403 4.02 -11.59 -22.09
C TYR A 403 4.15 -10.60 -20.93
N ILE A 404 4.25 -11.10 -19.70
CA ILE A 404 4.48 -10.24 -18.53
C ILE A 404 5.84 -9.53 -18.60
N ALA A 405 6.85 -10.17 -19.20
CA ALA A 405 8.17 -9.60 -19.39
C ALA A 405 8.15 -8.35 -20.28
N GLU A 406 7.37 -8.35 -21.37
CA GLU A 406 7.18 -7.16 -22.22
C GLU A 406 6.58 -6.01 -21.40
N LEU A 407 5.59 -6.30 -20.55
CA LEU A 407 4.93 -5.28 -19.74
C LEU A 407 5.89 -4.69 -18.67
N LEU A 408 6.74 -5.53 -18.08
CA LEU A 408 7.79 -5.09 -17.15
C LEU A 408 8.89 -4.28 -17.85
N PHE A 409 9.26 -4.68 -19.06
CA PHE A 409 10.21 -3.95 -19.91
C PHE A 409 9.67 -2.55 -20.24
N LEU A 410 8.42 -2.45 -20.70
CA LEU A 410 7.77 -1.15 -20.97
C LEU A 410 7.69 -0.26 -19.72
N LEU A 411 7.42 -0.85 -18.55
CA LEU A 411 7.46 -0.12 -17.28
C LEU A 411 8.85 0.46 -16.99
N GLU A 412 9.91 -0.30 -17.27
CA GLU A 412 11.30 0.12 -17.08
C GLU A 412 11.74 1.17 -18.12
N GLU A 413 11.34 1.04 -19.38
CA GLU A 413 11.63 2.03 -20.42
C GLU A 413 11.00 3.38 -20.10
N VAL A 414 9.70 3.42 -19.75
CA VAL A 414 9.03 4.68 -19.35
C VAL A 414 9.71 5.29 -18.10
N ARG A 415 10.08 4.46 -17.12
CA ARG A 415 10.82 4.91 -15.93
C ARG A 415 12.17 5.52 -16.31
N SER A 416 12.92 4.85 -17.18
CA SER A 416 14.22 5.29 -17.69
C SER A 416 14.11 6.60 -18.49
N LEU A 417 13.10 6.74 -19.34
CA LEU A 417 12.82 7.98 -20.09
C LEU A 417 12.58 9.17 -19.15
N ILE A 418 11.75 8.99 -18.12
CA ILE A 418 11.49 10.04 -17.12
C ILE A 418 12.80 10.43 -16.43
N GLN A 419 13.59 9.46 -15.95
CA GLN A 419 14.87 9.74 -15.28
C GLN A 419 15.86 10.47 -16.20
N LYS A 420 16.04 9.97 -17.42
CA LYS A 420 16.94 10.53 -18.44
C LYS A 420 16.58 11.97 -18.81
N HIS A 421 15.29 12.28 -18.89
CA HIS A 421 14.78 13.59 -19.31
C HIS A 421 14.22 14.42 -18.15
N THR A 422 14.61 14.13 -16.90
CA THR A 422 14.16 14.87 -15.70
C THR A 422 14.32 16.39 -15.83
N LYS A 423 15.42 16.86 -16.44
CA LYS A 423 15.63 18.31 -16.67
C LYS A 423 14.56 18.96 -17.54
N VAL A 424 14.01 18.23 -18.53
CA VAL A 424 12.92 18.72 -19.40
C VAL A 424 11.65 18.89 -18.58
N ILE A 425 11.32 17.88 -17.77
CA ILE A 425 10.18 17.89 -16.83
C ILE A 425 10.32 19.06 -15.86
N GLN A 426 11.49 19.20 -15.23
CA GLN A 426 11.76 20.27 -14.28
C GLN A 426 11.63 21.66 -14.91
N ARG A 427 12.22 21.87 -16.09
CA ARG A 427 12.15 23.16 -16.79
C ARG A 427 10.71 23.55 -17.12
N TYR A 428 9.90 22.61 -17.60
CA TYR A 428 8.50 22.84 -17.94
C TYR A 428 7.67 23.20 -16.69
N HIS A 429 7.74 22.37 -15.64
CA HIS A 429 6.94 22.58 -14.44
C HIS A 429 7.40 23.79 -13.60
N LEU A 430 8.68 24.15 -13.64
CA LEU A 430 9.14 25.41 -13.03
C LEU A 430 8.46 26.61 -13.68
N GLN A 431 8.40 26.66 -15.01
CA GLN A 431 7.72 27.75 -15.73
C GLN A 431 6.23 27.77 -15.41
N TYR A 432 5.60 26.60 -15.31
CA TYR A 432 4.19 26.47 -14.98
C TYR A 432 3.90 27.05 -13.59
N LEU A 433 4.68 26.63 -12.59
CA LEU A 433 4.57 27.10 -11.21
C LEU A 433 4.77 28.61 -11.10
N ALA A 434 5.85 29.12 -11.70
CA ALA A 434 6.25 30.51 -11.59
C ALA A 434 5.32 31.49 -12.32
N ARG A 435 4.76 31.08 -13.48
CA ARG A 435 4.07 31.99 -14.40
C ARG A 435 2.57 31.79 -14.49
N PHE A 436 2.07 30.61 -14.15
CA PHE A 436 0.64 30.31 -14.23
C PHE A 436 0.08 30.01 -12.84
N ASP A 437 0.60 29.00 -12.16
CA ASP A 437 0.01 28.55 -10.89
C ASP A 437 0.07 29.63 -9.82
N ALA A 438 1.18 30.37 -9.72
CA ALA A 438 1.30 31.50 -8.79
C ALA A 438 0.23 32.57 -9.00
N LEU A 439 -0.08 32.90 -10.26
CA LEU A 439 -1.09 33.91 -10.61
C LEU A 439 -2.51 33.43 -10.31
N VAL A 440 -2.83 32.21 -10.74
CA VAL A 440 -4.15 31.61 -10.53
C VAL A 440 -4.42 31.37 -9.04
N LEU A 441 -3.41 30.92 -8.28
CA LEU A 441 -3.50 30.78 -6.84
C LEU A 441 -3.72 32.15 -6.16
N SER A 442 -2.96 33.18 -6.55
CA SER A 442 -3.13 34.53 -6.01
C SER A 442 -4.54 35.09 -6.25
N ASP A 443 -5.07 34.95 -7.47
CA ASP A 443 -6.43 35.38 -7.80
C ASP A 443 -7.49 34.62 -6.98
N THR A 444 -7.31 33.29 -6.86
CA THR A 444 -8.20 32.44 -6.07
C THR A 444 -8.22 32.83 -4.60
N ILE A 445 -7.05 33.12 -4.01
CA ILE A 445 -6.93 33.57 -2.61
C ILE A 445 -7.60 34.93 -2.41
N GLN A 446 -7.42 35.87 -3.34
CA GLN A 446 -8.03 37.21 -3.25
C GLN A 446 -9.55 37.18 -3.32
N ASN A 447 -10.12 36.17 -3.98
CA ASN A 447 -11.56 35.97 -4.12
C ASN A 447 -12.20 35.24 -2.92
N LEU A 448 -11.42 34.83 -1.90
CA LEU A 448 -11.96 34.22 -0.69
C LEU A 448 -12.73 35.24 0.16
N SER A 449 -13.95 34.90 0.54
CA SER A 449 -14.81 35.78 1.35
C SER A 449 -14.34 35.91 2.80
N VAL A 450 -13.73 34.85 3.35
CA VAL A 450 -13.19 34.78 4.71
C VAL A 450 -11.86 34.04 4.65
N CYS A 451 -10.79 34.68 5.09
CA CYS A 451 -9.46 34.07 5.23
C CYS A 451 -8.87 34.49 6.58
N PRO A 452 -8.79 33.59 7.57
CA PRO A 452 -8.17 33.90 8.85
C PRO A 452 -6.65 34.08 8.73
N GLU A 453 -6.05 34.73 9.72
CA GLU A 453 -4.64 35.17 9.67
C GLU A 453 -3.65 34.02 9.44
N GLU A 454 -3.80 32.91 10.17
CA GLU A 454 -2.90 31.75 10.06
C GLU A 454 -2.95 31.11 8.67
N GLU A 455 -4.15 30.88 8.14
CA GLU A 455 -4.35 30.35 6.78
C GLU A 455 -3.83 31.34 5.72
N SER A 456 -4.05 32.64 5.93
CA SER A 456 -3.58 33.70 5.02
C SER A 456 -2.05 33.75 4.94
N ILE A 457 -1.35 33.58 6.07
CA ILE A 457 0.12 33.51 6.11
C ILE A 457 0.62 32.32 5.29
N ILE A 458 0.02 31.13 5.48
CA ILE A 458 0.39 29.92 4.73
C ILE A 458 0.14 30.11 3.22
N MET A 459 -1.05 30.60 2.85
CA MET A 459 -1.41 30.84 1.46
C MET A 459 -0.50 31.86 0.78
N SER A 460 -0.16 32.95 1.48
CA SER A 460 0.76 33.98 0.97
C SER A 460 2.17 33.42 0.80
N SER A 461 2.62 32.53 1.70
CA SER A 461 3.89 31.83 1.59
C SER A 461 3.96 30.96 0.32
N PHE A 462 2.85 30.29 -0.06
CA PHE A 462 2.79 29.55 -1.32
C PHE A 462 3.04 30.47 -2.52
N VAL A 463 2.27 31.56 -2.64
CA VAL A 463 2.40 32.50 -3.77
C VAL A 463 3.82 33.08 -3.83
N SER A 464 4.39 33.47 -2.68
CA SER A 464 5.77 33.98 -2.58
C SER A 464 6.80 32.95 -3.06
N THR A 465 6.69 31.71 -2.58
CA THR A 465 7.58 30.61 -2.96
C THR A 465 7.53 30.36 -4.46
N LEU A 466 6.32 30.24 -5.03
CA LEU A 466 6.15 29.99 -6.45
C LEU A 466 6.63 31.14 -7.33
N SER A 467 6.35 32.39 -6.93
CA SER A 467 6.73 33.59 -7.68
C SER A 467 8.24 33.85 -7.68
N SER A 468 8.98 33.32 -6.70
CA SER A 468 10.44 33.43 -6.61
C SER A 468 11.19 32.53 -7.61
N LEU A 469 10.50 31.53 -8.16
CA LEU A 469 11.10 30.54 -9.05
C LEU A 469 11.52 31.16 -10.38
N ASN A 470 12.71 30.77 -10.84
CA ASN A 470 13.25 31.25 -12.10
C ASN A 470 14.05 30.18 -12.85
N LEU A 471 14.07 30.27 -14.17
CA LEU A 471 14.69 29.27 -15.05
C LEU A 471 16.18 29.05 -14.80
N LYS A 472 16.89 30.07 -14.30
CA LYS A 472 18.33 29.94 -14.05
C LYS A 472 18.62 28.85 -13.03
N GLN A 473 17.70 28.59 -12.09
CA GLN A 473 17.85 27.58 -11.05
C GLN A 473 17.96 26.17 -11.61
N VAL A 474 17.18 25.85 -12.66
CA VAL A 474 17.28 24.56 -13.36
C VAL A 474 18.57 24.49 -14.17
N ASP A 475 18.93 25.59 -14.85
CA ASP A 475 20.14 25.64 -15.67
C ASP A 475 21.43 25.53 -14.82
N THR A 476 21.42 26.03 -13.58
CA THR A 476 22.51 25.89 -12.60
C THR A 476 22.48 24.58 -11.82
N GLY A 477 21.45 23.74 -11.99
CA GLY A 477 21.31 22.48 -11.26
C GLY A 477 21.06 22.66 -9.75
N GLU A 478 20.36 23.74 -9.37
CA GLU A 478 19.95 23.96 -7.98
C GLU A 478 19.06 22.81 -7.51
N LYS A 479 19.25 22.40 -6.25
CA LYS A 479 18.38 21.38 -5.63
C LYS A 479 17.14 22.07 -5.08
N PHE A 480 16.00 21.75 -5.65
CA PHE A 480 14.70 22.20 -5.14
C PHE A 480 14.29 21.38 -3.91
N ASP A 481 13.61 22.03 -2.97
CA ASP A 481 12.95 21.38 -1.84
C ASP A 481 11.60 22.05 -1.58
N PHE A 482 10.52 21.36 -1.92
CA PHE A 482 9.15 21.78 -1.69
C PHE A 482 8.47 20.96 -0.60
N SER A 483 9.22 20.21 0.21
CA SER A 483 8.67 19.43 1.33
C SER A 483 7.91 20.31 2.32
N GLY A 484 8.44 21.51 2.61
CA GLY A 484 7.77 22.52 3.44
C GLY A 484 6.42 22.96 2.86
N LEU A 485 6.39 23.35 1.58
CA LEU A 485 5.17 23.76 0.88
C LEU A 485 4.10 22.66 0.90
N ARG A 486 4.50 21.40 0.63
CA ARG A 486 3.57 20.26 0.65
C ARG A 486 3.05 19.95 2.05
N LEU A 487 3.89 20.06 3.08
CA LEU A 487 3.45 19.86 4.47
C LEU A 487 2.53 20.99 4.93
N ASP A 488 2.79 22.23 4.51
CA ASP A 488 1.93 23.38 4.79
C ASP A 488 0.58 23.26 4.08
N TRP A 489 0.54 22.74 2.85
CA TRP A 489 -0.73 22.39 2.20
C TRP A 489 -1.49 21.33 2.99
N PHE A 490 -0.79 20.31 3.48
CA PHE A 490 -1.41 19.28 4.32
C PHE A 490 -1.91 19.88 5.66
N ARG A 491 -1.16 20.78 6.30
CA ARG A 491 -1.64 21.53 7.48
C ARG A 491 -2.92 22.29 7.16
N LEU A 492 -2.93 23.05 6.07
CA LEU A 492 -4.09 23.84 5.65
C LEU A 492 -5.32 22.96 5.37
N GLN A 493 -5.14 21.80 4.73
CA GLN A 493 -6.20 20.80 4.57
C GLN A 493 -6.78 20.41 5.94
N THR A 494 -5.95 20.10 6.94
CA THR A 494 -6.45 19.70 8.26
C THR A 494 -7.16 20.83 9.00
N TYR A 495 -6.63 22.07 8.93
CA TYR A 495 -7.21 23.23 9.61
C TYR A 495 -8.59 23.60 9.08
N THR A 496 -8.78 23.44 7.77
CA THR A 496 -10.02 23.79 7.06
C THR A 496 -11.02 22.62 6.96
N SER A 497 -10.67 21.46 7.50
CA SER A 497 -11.51 20.26 7.47
C SER A 497 -12.16 19.92 8.81
N VAL A 498 -11.81 20.62 9.91
CA VAL A 498 -12.50 20.43 11.20
C VAL A 498 -13.88 21.10 11.17
N ASN A 499 -14.87 20.56 11.88
CA ASN A 499 -16.26 21.06 11.81
C ASN A 499 -16.44 22.52 12.28
N LYS A 500 -15.58 23.01 13.18
CA LYS A 500 -15.62 24.40 13.66
C LYS A 500 -14.53 25.27 13.04
N ALA A 501 -14.05 24.92 11.85
CA ALA A 501 -13.04 25.72 11.16
C ALA A 501 -13.62 27.10 10.79
N PRO A 502 -12.83 28.17 10.87
CA PRO A 502 -13.27 29.49 10.44
C PRO A 502 -13.42 29.61 8.91
N MET A 503 -12.78 28.73 8.15
CA MET A 503 -12.90 28.59 6.71
C MET A 503 -12.93 27.10 6.37
N HIS A 504 -13.84 26.71 5.48
CA HIS A 504 -13.97 25.32 5.04
C HIS A 504 -13.49 25.11 3.61
N LEU A 505 -12.74 24.04 3.38
CA LEU A 505 -12.21 23.72 2.05
C LEU A 505 -13.32 23.27 1.09
N TYR A 506 -14.36 22.59 1.58
CA TYR A 506 -15.48 22.14 0.74
C TYR A 506 -16.31 23.29 0.17
N GLU A 507 -16.24 24.48 0.77
CA GLU A 507 -16.88 25.70 0.27
C GLU A 507 -16.02 26.39 -0.80
N ASN A 508 -14.74 26.01 -0.90
CA ASN A 508 -13.74 26.59 -1.80
C ASN A 508 -13.03 25.49 -2.61
N PRO A 509 -13.76 24.69 -3.42
CA PRO A 509 -13.19 23.53 -4.11
C PRO A 509 -12.11 23.90 -5.12
N ASP A 510 -12.17 25.09 -5.74
CA ASP A 510 -11.18 25.52 -6.73
C ASP A 510 -9.79 25.70 -6.11
N LEU A 511 -9.72 26.19 -4.86
CA LEU A 511 -8.48 26.26 -4.10
C LEU A 511 -7.87 24.85 -3.94
N ALA A 512 -8.68 23.84 -3.61
CA ALA A 512 -8.21 22.47 -3.47
C ALA A 512 -7.69 21.92 -4.81
N LYS A 513 -8.42 22.15 -5.91
CA LYS A 513 -8.01 21.73 -7.26
C LYS A 513 -6.67 22.33 -7.65
N ILE A 514 -6.52 23.64 -7.49
CA ILE A 514 -5.29 24.38 -7.82
C ILE A 514 -4.13 23.91 -6.95
N MET A 515 -4.33 23.79 -5.63
CA MET A 515 -3.27 23.34 -4.73
C MET A 515 -2.85 21.89 -5.00
N ASN A 516 -3.79 20.98 -5.30
CA ASN A 516 -3.45 19.60 -5.67
C ASN A 516 -2.69 19.52 -7.01
N LEU A 517 -2.96 20.43 -7.96
CA LEU A 517 -2.17 20.61 -9.19
C LEU A 517 -0.76 21.15 -8.87
N ILE A 518 -0.66 22.18 -8.03
CA ILE A 518 0.62 22.76 -7.58
C ILE A 518 1.47 21.71 -6.88
N VAL A 519 0.88 20.87 -6.03
CA VAL A 519 1.60 19.77 -5.37
C VAL A 519 2.17 18.81 -6.41
N PHE A 520 1.38 18.42 -7.42
CA PHE A 520 1.88 17.58 -8.50
C PHE A 520 3.05 18.24 -9.23
N HIS A 521 2.92 19.51 -9.64
CA HIS A 521 3.99 20.26 -10.30
C HIS A 521 5.24 20.42 -9.42
N SER A 522 5.08 20.65 -8.11
CA SER A 522 6.21 20.74 -7.17
C SER A 522 6.99 19.42 -7.13
N ARG A 523 6.29 18.28 -7.13
CA ARG A 523 6.92 16.95 -7.12
C ARG A 523 7.70 16.68 -8.41
N MET A 524 7.32 17.31 -9.53
CA MET A 524 8.07 17.23 -10.78
C MET A 524 9.43 17.95 -10.71
N LEU A 525 9.65 18.78 -9.69
CA LEU A 525 10.91 19.46 -9.43
C LEU A 525 11.84 18.68 -8.50
N ASP A 526 11.32 18.14 -7.40
CA ASP A 526 12.13 17.59 -6.29
C ASP A 526 11.86 16.12 -5.91
N SER A 527 10.73 15.54 -6.35
CA SER A 527 10.24 14.23 -5.89
C SER A 527 9.93 13.24 -7.02
N VAL A 528 10.45 13.44 -8.23
CA VAL A 528 10.24 12.50 -9.36
C VAL A 528 10.70 11.09 -8.97
N GLU A 529 11.88 10.97 -8.37
CA GLU A 529 12.41 9.67 -7.93
C GLU A 529 11.51 9.01 -6.88
N GLU A 530 10.96 9.78 -5.94
CA GLU A 530 10.04 9.26 -4.93
C GLU A 530 8.77 8.67 -5.55
N ILE A 531 8.24 9.29 -6.61
CA ILE A 531 7.08 8.78 -7.35
C ILE A 531 7.44 7.51 -8.13
N LEU A 532 8.68 7.40 -8.61
CA LEU A 532 9.18 6.22 -9.34
C LEU A 532 9.58 5.05 -8.42
N LEU A 533 9.87 5.28 -7.13
CA LEU A 533 10.29 4.23 -6.20
C LEU A 533 9.34 3.02 -6.16
N PRO A 534 8.01 3.17 -6.02
CA PRO A 534 7.09 2.03 -5.99
C PRO A 534 7.04 1.26 -7.32
N VAL A 535 7.44 1.90 -8.43
CA VAL A 535 7.46 1.30 -9.77
C VAL A 535 8.70 0.40 -9.92
N GLY A 536 9.88 0.93 -9.56
CA GLY A 536 11.12 0.14 -9.56
C GLY A 536 11.11 -1.01 -8.55
N ALA A 537 10.43 -0.84 -7.42
CA ALA A 537 10.26 -1.90 -6.43
C ALA A 537 9.48 -3.11 -6.96
N VAL A 538 8.55 -2.93 -7.90
CA VAL A 538 7.80 -4.06 -8.50
C VAL A 538 8.70 -4.87 -9.43
N ALA A 539 9.48 -4.22 -10.29
CA ALA A 539 10.46 -4.93 -11.11
C ALA A 539 11.46 -5.70 -10.24
N GLN A 540 11.97 -5.08 -9.17
CA GLN A 540 12.87 -5.73 -8.22
C GLN A 540 12.21 -6.85 -7.43
N ALA A 541 10.98 -6.68 -6.95
CA ALA A 541 10.25 -7.71 -6.21
C ALA A 541 9.94 -8.93 -7.09
N VAL A 542 9.49 -8.71 -8.33
CA VAL A 542 9.34 -9.78 -9.32
C VAL A 542 10.66 -10.53 -9.52
N LEU A 543 11.79 -9.81 -9.55
CA LEU A 543 13.11 -10.42 -9.72
C LEU A 543 13.70 -11.02 -8.42
N ALA A 544 13.26 -10.60 -7.24
CA ALA A 544 13.80 -11.03 -5.94
C ALA A 544 12.98 -12.14 -5.28
N ASP A 545 11.65 -12.14 -5.43
CA ASP A 545 10.73 -13.14 -4.87
C ASP A 545 10.63 -14.41 -5.75
N LEU A 546 11.61 -14.61 -6.63
CA LEU A 546 11.73 -15.71 -7.57
C LEU A 546 11.94 -17.09 -6.88
N GLN A 547 10.87 -17.67 -6.34
CA GLN A 547 10.66 -19.12 -6.44
C GLN A 547 9.98 -19.43 -7.79
N PRO A 548 10.27 -20.58 -8.44
CA PRO A 548 9.76 -20.89 -9.79
C PRO A 548 8.23 -20.78 -9.85
N PRO A 549 7.66 -20.10 -10.87
CA PRO A 549 7.96 -20.31 -12.30
C PRO A 549 8.48 -19.11 -13.12
N PHE A 550 8.70 -17.93 -12.53
CA PHE A 550 9.07 -16.72 -13.31
C PHE A 550 10.52 -16.68 -13.86
N PRO A 551 11.58 -17.18 -13.18
CA PRO A 551 12.92 -17.22 -13.77
C PRO A 551 12.96 -18.17 -14.96
N SER A 552 12.22 -19.28 -14.85
CA SER A 552 12.04 -20.22 -15.96
C SER A 552 11.29 -19.58 -17.13
N LEU A 553 10.39 -18.61 -16.92
CA LEU A 553 9.63 -17.99 -17.99
C LEU A 553 10.45 -16.96 -18.78
N VAL A 554 11.24 -16.13 -18.10
CA VAL A 554 12.17 -15.19 -18.77
C VAL A 554 13.29 -15.95 -19.48
N VAL A 555 13.86 -16.98 -18.85
CA VAL A 555 14.84 -17.86 -19.50
C VAL A 555 14.18 -18.64 -20.64
N PHE A 556 12.94 -19.08 -20.50
CA PHE A 556 12.19 -19.77 -21.56
C PHE A 556 11.97 -18.85 -22.77
N GLN A 557 11.53 -17.61 -22.59
CA GLN A 557 11.39 -16.65 -23.71
C GLN A 557 12.73 -16.36 -24.40
N VAL A 558 13.79 -16.15 -23.61
CA VAL A 558 15.14 -15.96 -24.16
C VAL A 558 15.60 -17.18 -24.95
N VAL A 559 15.34 -18.40 -24.45
CA VAL A 559 15.72 -19.67 -25.11
C VAL A 559 14.85 -20.00 -26.31
N GLU A 560 13.55 -19.69 -26.28
CA GLU A 560 12.58 -20.02 -27.33
C GLU A 560 12.62 -19.03 -28.50
N GLU A 561 12.86 -17.73 -28.23
CA GLU A 561 12.90 -16.70 -29.28
C GLU A 561 14.29 -16.44 -29.87
N SER A 562 15.37 -16.92 -29.24
CA SER A 562 16.74 -16.71 -29.75
C SER A 562 17.20 -17.87 -30.65
N SER A 563 17.25 -17.61 -31.96
CA SER A 563 17.86 -18.52 -32.95
C SER A 563 19.38 -18.69 -32.80
N PHE A 564 20.02 -17.93 -31.89
CA PHE A 564 21.46 -17.93 -31.66
C PHE A 564 21.89 -18.63 -30.37
N LEU A 565 20.95 -19.01 -29.50
CA LEU A 565 21.26 -19.72 -28.25
C LEU A 565 21.37 -21.22 -28.51
N THR A 566 22.58 -21.66 -28.82
CA THR A 566 22.91 -23.10 -28.86
C THR A 566 22.97 -23.69 -27.45
N LEU A 567 22.76 -25.01 -27.34
CA LEU A 567 22.83 -25.74 -26.06
C LEU A 567 24.16 -25.48 -25.32
N ASP A 568 25.26 -25.43 -26.07
CA ASP A 568 26.62 -25.17 -25.56
C ASP A 568 26.77 -23.76 -24.97
N MET A 569 26.13 -22.74 -25.56
CA MET A 569 26.15 -21.37 -25.03
C MET A 569 25.38 -21.27 -23.71
N LEU A 570 24.24 -21.95 -23.60
CA LEU A 570 23.46 -21.97 -22.37
C LEU A 570 24.27 -22.58 -21.23
N GLU A 571 24.90 -23.74 -21.45
CA GLU A 571 25.76 -24.42 -20.47
C GLU A 571 26.98 -23.59 -20.03
N SER A 572 27.48 -22.71 -20.89
CA SER A 572 28.62 -21.84 -20.59
C SER A 572 28.26 -20.56 -19.81
N CYS A 573 27.05 -20.03 -19.98
CA CYS A 573 26.63 -18.73 -19.46
C CYS A 573 25.81 -18.81 -18.16
N PHE A 574 25.19 -19.96 -17.86
CA PHE A 574 24.34 -20.14 -16.68
C PHE A 574 24.91 -21.22 -15.74
N PRO A 575 24.90 -21.01 -14.41
CA PRO A 575 25.35 -22.04 -13.47
C PRO A 575 24.60 -23.36 -13.70
N TYR A 576 25.32 -24.47 -13.86
CA TYR A 576 24.81 -25.80 -14.22
C TYR A 576 23.60 -26.28 -13.38
N VAL A 577 23.47 -25.80 -12.15
CA VAL A 577 22.34 -26.09 -11.24
C VAL A 577 21.03 -25.42 -11.71
N LEU A 578 21.11 -24.21 -12.26
CA LEU A 578 19.96 -23.43 -12.73
C LEU A 578 19.39 -24.05 -14.01
N LEU A 579 20.25 -24.43 -14.95
CA LEU A 579 19.89 -25.16 -16.17
C LEU A 579 19.32 -26.55 -15.88
N ARG A 580 19.93 -27.31 -14.98
CA ARG A 580 19.44 -28.65 -14.62
C ARG A 580 18.07 -28.61 -13.95
N ASN A 581 17.78 -27.59 -13.15
CA ASN A 581 16.48 -27.43 -12.50
C ASN A 581 15.41 -26.94 -13.50
N ALA A 582 15.75 -25.97 -14.35
CA ALA A 582 14.86 -25.52 -15.42
C ALA A 582 14.57 -26.65 -16.43
N TYR A 583 15.59 -27.38 -16.87
CA TYR A 583 15.44 -28.52 -17.79
C TYR A 583 14.69 -29.69 -17.16
N ARG A 584 14.84 -29.95 -15.84
CA ARG A 584 14.06 -30.98 -15.15
C ARG A 584 12.58 -30.65 -15.08
N GLU A 585 12.22 -29.39 -14.80
CA GLU A 585 10.83 -28.91 -14.82
C GLU A 585 10.24 -28.96 -16.25
N VAL A 586 11.00 -28.48 -17.24
CA VAL A 586 10.62 -28.50 -18.67
C VAL A 586 10.45 -29.93 -19.20
N SER A 587 11.39 -30.84 -18.88
CA SER A 587 11.30 -32.25 -19.27
C SER A 587 10.08 -32.92 -18.63
N ARG A 588 9.78 -32.63 -17.35
CA ARG A 588 8.58 -33.16 -16.67
C ARG A 588 7.29 -32.73 -17.36
N ALA A 589 7.16 -31.44 -17.70
CA ALA A 589 5.99 -30.90 -18.40
C ALA A 589 5.86 -31.42 -19.85
N PHE A 590 6.98 -31.58 -20.55
CA PHE A 590 7.03 -32.10 -21.92
C PHE A 590 6.70 -33.61 -21.99
N TYR A 591 7.11 -34.40 -20.99
CA TYR A 591 6.76 -35.83 -20.92
C TYR A 591 5.32 -36.08 -20.45
N LEU A 592 4.80 -35.25 -19.52
CA LEU A 592 3.42 -35.39 -19.02
C LEU A 592 2.36 -35.00 -20.06
N SER A 593 2.69 -34.14 -21.02
CA SER A 593 1.79 -33.74 -22.12
C SER A 593 1.73 -34.75 -23.28
N ARG A 594 2.55 -35.82 -23.25
CA ARG A 594 2.62 -36.85 -24.30
C ARG A 594 2.20 -38.25 -23.86
N VAL A 595 1.75 -38.46 -22.61
CA VAL A 595 1.19 -39.76 -22.21
C VAL A 595 -0.28 -39.81 -22.65
N PRO A 596 -0.67 -40.70 -23.59
CA PRO A 596 -2.07 -40.92 -23.90
C PRO A 596 -2.76 -41.50 -22.67
N ALA A 597 -4.01 -41.09 -22.42
CA ALA A 597 -4.83 -41.56 -21.29
C ALA A 597 -5.24 -43.05 -21.34
N ASN A 598 -4.45 -43.92 -21.97
CA ASN A 598 -4.66 -45.36 -22.05
C ASN A 598 -3.33 -46.11 -21.88
N ALA A 599 -2.88 -46.27 -20.64
CA ALA A 599 -2.04 -47.38 -20.20
C ALA A 599 -2.03 -47.44 -18.65
N HIS A 600 -2.99 -48.21 -18.12
CA HIS A 600 -3.18 -48.67 -16.73
C HIS A 600 -3.52 -47.66 -15.64
#